data_AF-A0ABD1GYD9-F1
#
_entry.id   AF-A0ABD1GYD9-F1
#
_cell.length_a   1.000
_cell.length_b   1.000
_cell.length_c   1.000
_cell.angle_alpha   90.00
_cell.angle_beta   90.00
_cell.angle_gamma   90.00
#
_symmetry.space_group_name_H-M   'P 1'
#
loop_
_entity.id
_entity.type
_entity.pdbx_description
1 polymer ?
#
loop_
_entity_poly.entity_id
_entity_poly.type
_entity_poly.pdbx_seq_one_letter_code
_entity_poly.pdbx_strand_id
1 'polypeptide(L)'
;MAIHPKSRLAKPRSSIFILTASIACIAVLYLVSCLVSVPASIQNVVPPNRHTLQDKYLYWGSRIDCPGKHCDSCEGLGHQESSLRCALEEALFLGRTFVMPSRLCINPIHNKKGILHQSGNMVSEEGWAANSCAMDSLYDLDFMSNTVPVILDNSKTWHHVLTTSMKLGSRGIAHVEGISRTDLQNQKIYSNLLLINRTASPLSWFMECKDRNNRSSIMLPYSFLPSMAAKKLRDAAEKIKAHLGDYDAIHVRRGDKIKTRKDRFGVDRSLHPHLDRDTRAEFILCRISKWVPRGRTLFIASNERTPGFFSPLSARYKLAYSSNYSSLLDPIIENNYQLFMVERFIMMGAKTFIRTFKEDDTDLSLTDDPKKNTKIWQIPVYSWEGGEGGNC
;
A
#
# COMPACT_ATOMS: atom_id res chain seq x y z
N MET A 1 1.67 22.05 91.82
CA MET A 1 2.41 23.31 91.64
C MET A 1 2.63 23.53 90.15
N ALA A 2 2.08 24.63 89.64
CA ALA A 2 2.18 25.04 88.24
C ALA A 2 3.55 25.66 87.94
N ILE A 3 4.11 25.39 86.77
CA ILE A 3 4.90 26.36 85.99
C ILE A 3 4.70 26.05 84.49
N HIS A 4 3.95 26.89 83.80
CA HIS A 4 3.92 26.97 82.33
C HIS A 4 5.04 27.91 81.85
N PRO A 5 5.77 27.59 80.76
CA PRO A 5 6.46 28.58 79.96
C PRO A 5 5.65 28.96 78.72
N LYS A 6 5.73 30.26 78.41
CA LYS A 6 4.97 30.99 77.38
C LYS A 6 5.34 30.61 75.94
N SER A 7 4.34 30.76 75.09
CA SER A 7 4.34 30.59 73.63
C SER A 7 5.30 31.53 72.88
N ARG A 8 5.90 31.02 71.79
CA ARG A 8 6.32 31.85 70.65
C ARG A 8 5.34 31.62 69.51
N LEU A 9 4.44 32.57 69.28
CA LEU A 9 3.62 32.63 68.09
C LEU A 9 4.51 32.87 66.87
N ALA A 10 4.60 31.89 65.97
CA ALA A 10 5.11 32.09 64.63
C ALA A 10 4.06 32.86 63.81
N LYS A 11 4.44 34.01 63.25
CA LYS A 11 3.58 34.80 62.35
C LYS A 11 3.10 33.93 61.17
N PRO A 12 1.82 33.98 60.79
CA PRO A 12 1.35 33.26 59.61
C PRO A 12 2.01 33.91 58.38
N ARG A 13 2.78 33.11 57.63
CA ARG A 13 3.24 33.53 56.29
C ARG A 13 1.97 33.75 55.47
N SER A 14 1.77 35.00 55.05
CA SER A 14 0.58 35.43 54.33
C SER A 14 0.31 34.49 53.15
N SER A 15 -0.85 33.82 53.20
CA SER A 15 -1.33 32.87 52.19
C SER A 15 -1.34 33.46 50.78
N ILE A 16 -1.42 34.79 50.68
CA ILE A 16 -1.35 35.55 49.44
C ILE A 16 0.03 35.39 48.77
N PHE A 17 1.13 35.41 49.52
CA PHE A 17 2.48 35.25 48.94
C PHE A 17 2.70 33.86 48.35
N ILE A 18 2.14 32.83 49.01
CA ILE A 18 2.21 31.45 48.54
C ILE A 18 1.37 31.32 47.25
N LEU A 19 0.16 31.89 47.24
CA LEU A 19 -0.71 31.89 46.06
C LEU A 19 -0.06 32.63 44.87
N THR A 20 0.52 33.81 45.10
CA THR A 20 1.20 34.58 44.05
C THR A 20 2.44 33.87 43.53
N ALA A 21 3.21 33.18 44.40
CA ALA A 21 4.35 32.40 43.98
C ALA A 21 3.93 31.17 43.16
N SER A 22 2.84 30.50 43.53
CA SER A 22 2.29 29.38 42.77
C SER A 22 1.77 29.82 41.40
N ILE A 23 1.05 30.94 41.30
CA ILE A 23 0.56 31.48 40.03
C ILE A 23 1.73 31.89 39.13
N ALA A 24 2.75 32.55 39.68
CA ALA A 24 3.96 32.90 38.93
C ALA A 24 4.70 31.65 38.42
N CYS A 25 4.79 30.60 39.24
CA CYS A 25 5.43 29.34 38.85
C CYS A 25 4.65 28.63 37.73
N ILE A 26 3.30 28.62 37.80
CA ILE A 26 2.44 28.09 36.74
C ILE A 26 2.59 28.91 35.46
N ALA A 27 2.65 30.24 35.54
CA ALA A 27 2.85 31.10 34.37
C ALA A 27 4.23 30.88 33.71
N VAL A 28 5.28 30.70 34.51
CA VAL A 28 6.63 30.36 34.01
C VAL A 28 6.64 28.96 33.38
N LEU A 29 6.02 27.97 34.01
CA LEU A 29 5.89 26.62 33.43
C LEU A 29 5.07 26.65 32.13
N TYR A 30 4.03 27.47 32.06
CA TYR A 30 3.24 27.64 30.85
C TYR A 30 4.06 28.31 29.74
N LEU A 31 4.82 29.37 30.04
CA LEU A 31 5.72 30.02 29.09
C LEU A 31 6.85 29.09 28.62
N VAL A 32 7.43 28.28 29.50
CA VAL A 32 8.42 27.25 29.13
C VAL A 32 7.76 26.16 28.29
N SER A 33 6.53 25.74 28.60
CA SER A 33 5.79 24.78 27.77
C SER A 33 5.45 25.35 26.40
N CYS A 34 5.18 26.65 26.28
CA CYS A 34 4.99 27.33 24.99
C CYS A 34 6.31 27.49 24.22
N LEU A 35 7.45 27.66 24.90
CA LEU A 35 8.78 27.70 24.28
C LEU A 35 9.24 26.31 23.82
N VAL A 36 8.84 25.24 24.50
CA VAL A 36 9.12 23.84 24.11
C VAL A 36 8.08 23.32 23.10
N SER A 37 6.90 23.95 23.02
CA SER A 37 5.82 23.61 22.07
C SER A 37 5.73 24.57 20.90
N VAL A 38 6.85 25.11 20.44
CA VAL A 38 6.93 25.71 19.10
C VAL A 38 7.00 24.53 18.12
N PRO A 39 5.98 24.29 17.27
CA PRO A 39 6.20 23.45 16.11
C PRO A 39 7.28 24.15 15.30
N ALA A 40 8.38 23.48 15.02
CA ALA A 40 9.39 23.95 14.08
C ALA A 40 8.76 24.04 12.68
N SER A 41 8.01 25.10 12.44
CA SER A 41 7.40 25.48 11.19
C SER A 41 7.40 27.00 11.16
N ILE A 42 8.53 27.54 10.69
CA ILE A 42 8.63 28.56 9.63
C ILE A 42 10.13 28.86 9.47
N GLN A 43 10.59 28.78 8.22
CA GLN A 43 11.94 29.05 7.71
C GLN A 43 12.99 27.95 7.90
N ASN A 44 12.77 26.83 7.21
CA ASN A 44 13.59 26.62 6.02
C ASN A 44 12.65 26.37 4.85
N VAL A 45 12.51 27.36 3.96
CA VAL A 45 12.16 27.08 2.56
C VAL A 45 13.38 26.34 1.99
N VAL A 46 13.47 25.04 2.28
CA VAL A 46 14.37 24.15 1.55
C VAL A 46 13.72 24.00 0.18
N PRO A 47 14.40 24.36 -0.92
CA PRO A 47 13.91 24.05 -2.25
C PRO A 47 13.70 22.53 -2.35
N PRO A 48 12.68 22.02 -3.04
CA PRO A 48 12.58 20.58 -3.25
C PRO A 48 13.84 20.10 -3.98
N ASN A 49 14.53 19.13 -3.39
CA ASN A 49 15.68 18.42 -3.94
C ASN A 49 16.87 19.27 -4.42
N ARG A 50 17.71 19.73 -3.48
CA ARG A 50 19.15 19.86 -3.77
C ARG A 50 19.82 18.49 -3.60
N HIS A 51 19.75 17.66 -4.63
CA HIS A 51 20.61 16.48 -4.74
C HIS A 51 22.07 16.92 -4.64
N THR A 52 22.78 16.44 -3.63
CA THR A 52 24.17 16.81 -3.42
C THR A 52 25.06 15.88 -4.24
N LEU A 53 26.27 16.32 -4.59
CA LEU A 53 27.29 15.47 -5.24
C LEU A 53 27.69 14.22 -4.39
N GLN A 54 27.15 14.07 -3.18
CA GLN A 54 27.36 12.92 -2.30
C GLN A 54 26.26 11.86 -2.42
N ASP A 55 25.18 12.13 -3.16
CA ASP A 55 24.07 11.19 -3.31
C ASP A 55 24.55 9.92 -4.04
N LYS A 56 24.21 8.77 -3.47
CA LYS A 56 24.54 7.45 -3.98
C LYS A 56 23.27 6.74 -4.41
N TYR A 57 23.36 5.92 -5.46
CA TYR A 57 22.19 5.39 -6.16
C TYR A 57 22.17 3.87 -6.13
N LEU A 58 20.95 3.33 -6.10
CA LEU A 58 20.66 1.91 -6.26
C LEU A 58 19.69 1.74 -7.44
N TYR A 59 20.09 0.94 -8.43
CA TYR A 59 19.29 0.67 -9.62
C TYR A 59 19.03 -0.82 -9.78
N TRP A 60 17.77 -1.17 -10.04
CA TRP A 60 17.31 -2.55 -10.16
C TRP A 60 16.81 -2.93 -11.56
N GLY A 61 16.91 -2.01 -12.52
CA GLY A 61 16.39 -2.20 -13.87
C GLY A 61 15.18 -1.34 -14.16
N SER A 62 14.85 -1.23 -15.45
CA SER A 62 13.76 -0.40 -15.98
C SER A 62 12.40 -1.09 -15.92
N ARG A 63 12.36 -2.34 -15.44
CA ARG A 63 11.14 -3.15 -15.30
C ARG A 63 11.25 -3.97 -14.02
N ILE A 64 10.17 -3.95 -13.23
CA ILE A 64 10.09 -4.74 -12.01
C ILE A 64 10.20 -6.23 -12.36
N ASP A 65 11.03 -6.97 -11.61
CA ASP A 65 11.29 -8.40 -11.79
C ASP A 65 11.92 -8.79 -13.15
N CYS A 66 12.56 -7.85 -13.86
CA CYS A 66 13.43 -8.13 -15.02
C CYS A 66 14.90 -7.78 -14.67
N PRO A 67 15.88 -8.69 -14.87
CA PRO A 67 15.86 -9.90 -15.71
C PRO A 67 15.34 -11.19 -15.04
N GLY A 68 14.62 -11.09 -13.92
CA GLY A 68 13.95 -12.22 -13.28
C GLY A 68 12.98 -13.02 -14.16
N LYS A 69 12.43 -14.11 -13.59
CA LYS A 69 11.50 -15.05 -14.26
C LYS A 69 10.19 -14.43 -14.79
N HIS A 70 9.95 -13.15 -14.54
CA HIS A 70 8.72 -12.44 -14.89
C HIS A 70 8.96 -11.33 -15.94
N CYS A 71 10.10 -11.33 -16.64
CA CYS A 71 10.38 -10.25 -17.61
C CYS A 71 9.40 -10.24 -18.82
N ASP A 72 8.89 -11.39 -19.24
CA ASP A 72 8.03 -11.52 -20.43
C ASP A 72 6.53 -11.29 -20.13
N SER A 73 6.12 -11.35 -18.87
CA SER A 73 4.71 -11.29 -18.48
C SER A 73 4.49 -10.41 -17.26
N CYS A 74 3.47 -9.56 -17.33
CA CYS A 74 3.22 -8.59 -16.28
C CYS A 74 2.36 -9.18 -15.17
N GLU A 75 2.90 -9.21 -13.96
CA GLU A 75 2.18 -9.65 -12.77
C GLU A 75 1.14 -8.60 -12.31
N GLY A 76 0.21 -8.99 -11.45
CA GLY A 76 -0.77 -8.04 -10.88
C GLY A 76 -0.10 -6.98 -10.00
N LEU A 77 -0.76 -5.81 -9.83
CA LEU A 77 -0.21 -4.68 -9.07
C LEU A 77 0.35 -5.08 -7.70
N GLY A 78 -0.37 -5.92 -6.94
CA GLY A 78 0.10 -6.35 -5.61
C GLY A 78 1.39 -7.18 -5.63
N HIS A 79 1.66 -7.94 -6.70
CA HIS A 79 2.95 -8.62 -6.87
C HIS A 79 4.03 -7.59 -7.15
N GLN A 80 3.79 -6.71 -8.13
CA GLN A 80 4.76 -5.68 -8.51
C GLN A 80 5.07 -4.73 -7.35
N GLU A 81 4.08 -4.35 -6.53
CA GLU A 81 4.27 -3.59 -5.28
C GLU A 81 5.14 -4.35 -4.29
N SER A 82 4.95 -5.67 -4.16
CA SER A 82 5.82 -6.48 -3.32
C SER A 82 7.26 -6.39 -3.79
N SER A 83 7.53 -6.61 -5.08
CA SER A 83 8.89 -6.53 -5.65
C SER A 83 9.48 -5.13 -5.55
N LEU A 84 8.71 -4.09 -5.84
CA LEU A 84 9.12 -2.68 -5.70
C LEU A 84 9.48 -2.34 -4.26
N ARG A 85 8.67 -2.75 -3.28
CA ARG A 85 8.97 -2.53 -1.86
C ARG A 85 10.31 -3.16 -1.47
N CYS A 86 10.66 -4.31 -2.05
CA CYS A 86 11.94 -4.97 -1.76
C CYS A 86 13.12 -4.09 -2.17
N ALA A 87 13.07 -3.54 -3.38
CA ALA A 87 14.10 -2.63 -3.86
C ALA A 87 14.17 -1.32 -3.05
N LEU A 88 13.02 -0.77 -2.64
CA LEU A 88 12.94 0.40 -1.76
C LEU A 88 13.51 0.14 -0.37
N GLU A 89 13.22 -1.03 0.22
CA GLU A 89 13.76 -1.44 1.52
C GLU A 89 15.30 -1.58 1.45
N GLU A 90 15.84 -2.11 0.35
CA GLU A 90 17.29 -2.16 0.15
C GLU A 90 17.90 -0.76 -0.02
N ALA A 91 17.27 0.12 -0.80
CA ALA A 91 17.72 1.50 -0.94
C ALA A 91 17.75 2.23 0.42
N LEU A 92 16.69 2.06 1.21
CA LEU A 92 16.59 2.59 2.57
C LEU A 92 17.68 2.01 3.49
N PHE A 93 17.89 0.68 3.45
CA PHE A 93 18.92 0.01 4.23
C PHE A 93 20.33 0.50 3.90
N LEU A 94 20.61 0.74 2.62
CA LEU A 94 21.92 1.19 2.13
C LEU A 94 22.10 2.71 2.23
N GLY A 95 21.07 3.48 2.60
CA GLY A 95 21.10 4.94 2.59
C GLY A 95 21.33 5.52 1.19
N ARG A 96 20.66 4.95 0.18
CA ARG A 96 20.81 5.32 -1.24
C ARG A 96 19.49 5.82 -1.83
N THR A 97 19.61 6.71 -2.81
CA THR A 97 18.48 7.10 -3.66
C THR A 97 18.13 5.94 -4.59
N PHE A 98 16.87 5.51 -4.55
CA PHE A 98 16.37 4.48 -5.43
C PHE A 98 16.08 5.06 -6.81
N VAL A 99 16.65 4.43 -7.84
CA VAL A 99 16.34 4.73 -9.25
C VAL A 99 15.18 3.83 -9.65
N MET A 100 13.97 4.40 -9.59
CA MET A 100 12.71 3.71 -9.84
C MET A 100 12.40 3.65 -11.34
N PRO A 101 11.82 2.54 -11.84
CA PRO A 101 11.30 2.48 -13.20
C PRO A 101 10.31 3.61 -13.46
N SER A 102 10.46 4.34 -14.57
CA SER A 102 9.51 5.36 -15.01
C SER A 102 8.16 4.80 -15.46
N ARG A 103 8.10 3.49 -15.73
CA ARG A 103 6.88 2.80 -16.16
C ARG A 103 6.64 1.54 -15.34
N LEU A 104 5.37 1.27 -15.06
CA LEU A 104 4.89 0.05 -14.43
C LEU A 104 4.07 -0.74 -15.45
N CYS A 105 4.30 -2.04 -15.56
CA CYS A 105 3.51 -2.85 -16.48
C CYS A 105 2.09 -3.10 -15.94
N ILE A 106 1.11 -3.16 -16.84
CA ILE A 106 -0.30 -3.44 -16.55
C ILE A 106 -0.61 -4.87 -17.02
N ASN A 107 -0.97 -5.74 -16.08
CA ASN A 107 -1.40 -7.10 -16.42
C ASN A 107 -2.70 -7.08 -17.26
N PRO A 108 -2.71 -7.65 -18.49
CA PRO A 108 -3.88 -7.66 -19.36
C PRO A 108 -5.11 -8.34 -18.75
N ILE A 109 -4.94 -9.36 -17.90
CA ILE A 109 -6.05 -10.04 -17.21
C ILE A 109 -6.85 -9.06 -16.35
N HIS A 110 -6.18 -8.06 -15.77
CA HIS A 110 -6.80 -7.03 -14.95
C HIS A 110 -7.26 -5.82 -15.76
N ASN A 111 -6.98 -5.75 -17.07
CA ASN A 111 -7.38 -4.63 -17.93
C ASN A 111 -8.48 -4.98 -18.95
N LYS A 112 -9.03 -6.20 -18.94
CA LYS A 112 -10.06 -6.67 -19.90
C LYS A 112 -11.48 -6.09 -19.72
N LYS A 113 -11.69 -5.05 -18.91
CA LYS A 113 -13.00 -4.40 -18.76
C LYS A 113 -12.91 -3.00 -19.35
N GLY A 114 -13.79 -2.73 -20.32
CA GLY A 114 -13.85 -1.50 -21.11
C GLY A 114 -14.19 -0.27 -20.28
N ILE A 115 -13.15 0.47 -19.93
CA ILE A 115 -13.21 1.92 -19.83
C ILE A 115 -12.25 2.39 -20.92
N LEU A 116 -12.85 2.97 -21.97
CA LEU A 116 -12.25 3.44 -23.22
C LEU A 116 -11.82 2.35 -24.22
N HIS A 117 -12.36 2.49 -25.42
CA HIS A 117 -12.18 1.64 -26.59
C HIS A 117 -10.71 1.31 -26.86
N GLN A 118 -10.37 0.02 -26.94
CA GLN A 118 -9.18 -0.42 -27.67
C GLN A 118 -9.51 -1.63 -28.55
N SER A 119 -9.63 -1.32 -29.84
CA SER A 119 -9.49 -2.25 -30.96
C SER A 119 -8.01 -2.59 -31.17
N GLY A 120 -7.70 -3.87 -31.36
CA GLY A 120 -6.50 -4.32 -32.06
C GLY A 120 -5.43 -4.99 -31.19
N ASN A 121 -5.19 -6.27 -31.47
CA ASN A 121 -3.97 -6.99 -31.07
C ASN A 121 -2.78 -6.42 -31.83
N MET A 122 -1.77 -5.88 -31.14
CA MET A 122 -0.42 -5.72 -31.68
C MET A 122 0.63 -6.13 -30.66
N VAL A 123 1.47 -7.09 -31.04
CA VAL A 123 2.61 -7.60 -30.26
C VAL A 123 3.87 -7.02 -30.90
N SER A 124 4.40 -5.96 -30.31
CA SER A 124 5.70 -5.30 -30.60
C SER A 124 6.10 -4.46 -29.37
N GLU A 125 7.22 -3.73 -29.39
CA GLU A 125 7.57 -2.75 -28.34
C GLU A 125 6.47 -1.69 -28.12
N GLU A 126 5.63 -1.43 -29.13
CA GLU A 126 4.43 -0.60 -29.01
C GLU A 126 3.39 -1.23 -28.06
N GLY A 127 3.42 -2.56 -27.93
CA GLY A 127 2.61 -3.33 -26.98
C GLY A 127 3.00 -3.13 -25.52
N TRP A 128 4.26 -2.77 -25.20
CA TRP A 128 4.62 -2.42 -23.82
C TRP A 128 4.14 -1.02 -23.46
N ALA A 129 4.26 -0.05 -24.36
CA ALA A 129 3.69 1.29 -24.16
C ALA A 129 2.17 1.22 -23.94
N ALA A 130 1.47 0.37 -24.69
CA ALA A 130 0.04 0.12 -24.54
C ALA A 130 -0.34 -0.64 -23.24
N ASN A 131 0.57 -1.48 -22.71
CA ASN A 131 0.34 -2.28 -21.50
C ASN A 131 1.19 -1.79 -20.31
N SER A 132 1.47 -0.49 -20.21
CA SER A 132 2.14 0.09 -19.05
C SER A 132 1.60 1.48 -18.75
N CYS A 133 1.77 1.93 -17.52
CA CYS A 133 1.47 3.30 -17.10
C CYS A 133 2.71 3.96 -16.53
N ALA A 134 2.72 5.29 -16.55
CA ALA A 134 3.79 6.06 -15.93
C ALA A 134 3.75 5.86 -14.40
N MET A 135 4.91 5.71 -13.78
CA MET A 135 5.01 5.41 -12.34
C MET A 135 4.45 6.56 -11.49
N ASP A 136 4.67 7.79 -11.92
CA ASP A 136 4.17 9.03 -11.32
C ASP A 136 2.65 9.24 -11.52
N SER A 137 2.02 8.50 -12.43
CA SER A 137 0.55 8.47 -12.54
C SER A 137 -0.10 7.58 -11.49
N LEU A 138 0.67 6.70 -10.85
CA LEU A 138 0.25 5.82 -9.76
C LEU A 138 0.74 6.28 -8.40
N TYR A 139 1.99 6.73 -8.28
CA TYR A 139 2.64 7.07 -7.01
C TYR A 139 3.11 8.51 -6.95
N ASP A 140 3.03 9.10 -5.77
CA ASP A 140 3.55 10.42 -5.44
C ASP A 140 5.01 10.30 -5.01
N LEU A 141 5.93 10.56 -5.94
CA LEU A 141 7.36 10.35 -5.73
C LEU A 141 7.95 11.33 -4.70
N ASP A 142 7.44 12.55 -4.64
CA ASP A 142 7.86 13.54 -3.66
C ASP A 142 7.40 13.12 -2.26
N PHE A 143 6.17 12.65 -2.14
CA PHE A 143 5.66 12.14 -0.87
C PHE A 143 6.41 10.87 -0.41
N MET A 144 6.72 9.97 -1.33
CA MET A 144 7.53 8.77 -1.08
C MET A 144 8.96 9.13 -0.64
N SER A 145 9.54 10.18 -1.23
CA SER A 145 10.90 10.65 -0.94
C SER A 145 11.09 11.20 0.47
N ASN A 146 10.01 11.46 1.21
CA ASN A 146 10.09 11.74 2.65
C ASN A 146 10.53 10.53 3.48
N THR A 147 10.41 9.30 2.95
CA THR A 147 10.83 8.06 3.62
C THR A 147 12.02 7.42 2.93
N VAL A 148 11.97 7.25 1.60
CA VAL A 148 13.05 6.66 0.81
C VAL A 148 13.26 7.57 -0.39
N PRO A 149 14.43 8.21 -0.57
CA PRO A 149 14.65 9.10 -1.71
C PRO A 149 14.49 8.34 -3.03
N VAL A 150 13.67 8.86 -3.95
CA VAL A 150 13.40 8.23 -5.25
C VAL A 150 13.61 9.22 -6.39
N ILE A 151 14.21 8.74 -7.48
CA ILE A 151 14.18 9.38 -8.79
C ILE A 151 13.72 8.39 -9.86
N LEU A 152 13.19 8.88 -10.98
CA LEU A 152 12.86 8.02 -12.12
C LEU A 152 14.07 7.76 -13.03
N ASP A 153 14.08 6.58 -13.65
CA ASP A 153 15.08 6.14 -14.64
C ASP A 153 15.00 6.88 -16.00
N ASN A 154 14.08 7.82 -16.16
CA ASN A 154 14.02 8.75 -17.29
C ASN A 154 14.36 10.21 -16.90
N SER A 155 14.74 10.45 -15.63
CA SER A 155 15.04 11.79 -15.13
C SER A 155 16.39 12.32 -15.63
N LYS A 156 16.53 13.64 -15.73
CA LYS A 156 17.83 14.28 -16.06
C LYS A 156 18.92 13.91 -15.05
N THR A 157 18.56 13.78 -13.78
CA THR A 157 19.45 13.33 -12.70
C THR A 157 20.01 11.94 -13.01
N TRP A 158 19.15 10.98 -13.38
CA TRP A 158 19.60 9.64 -13.72
C TRP A 158 20.58 9.63 -14.91
N HIS A 159 20.30 10.40 -15.97
CA HIS A 159 21.21 10.51 -17.11
C HIS A 159 22.60 11.02 -16.70
N HIS A 160 22.65 12.00 -15.79
CA HIS A 160 23.91 12.51 -15.25
C HIS A 160 24.64 11.47 -14.39
N VAL A 161 23.92 10.76 -13.51
CA VAL A 161 24.47 9.68 -12.66
C VAL A 161 25.06 8.57 -13.53
N LEU A 162 24.32 8.11 -14.52
CA LEU A 162 24.75 7.03 -15.42
C LEU A 162 26.01 7.45 -16.19
N THR A 163 26.00 8.63 -16.81
CA THR A 163 27.15 9.16 -17.55
C THR A 163 28.39 9.29 -16.65
N THR A 164 28.23 9.83 -15.44
CA THR A 164 29.33 9.99 -14.48
C THR A 164 29.85 8.64 -14.00
N SER A 165 28.97 7.69 -13.70
CA SER A 165 29.35 6.34 -13.27
C SER A 165 30.15 5.59 -14.34
N MET A 166 29.76 5.72 -15.62
CA MET A 166 30.47 5.14 -16.75
C MET A 166 31.85 5.75 -16.93
N LYS A 167 31.99 7.09 -16.81
CA LYS A 167 33.29 7.78 -16.85
C LYS A 167 34.24 7.33 -15.74
N LEU A 168 33.71 7.01 -14.57
CA LEU A 168 34.49 6.56 -13.41
C LEU A 168 34.84 5.06 -13.47
N GLY A 169 34.22 4.29 -14.38
CA GLY A 169 34.44 2.85 -14.52
C GLY A 169 34.15 2.08 -13.22
N SER A 170 35.05 1.17 -12.86
CA SER A 170 34.94 0.35 -11.63
C SER A 170 34.92 1.17 -10.32
N ARG A 171 35.28 2.46 -10.36
CA ARG A 171 35.20 3.38 -9.21
C ARG A 171 33.84 4.07 -9.10
N GLY A 172 33.02 4.02 -10.14
CA GLY A 172 31.71 4.70 -10.18
C GLY A 172 30.53 3.74 -10.15
N ILE A 173 30.67 2.55 -10.71
CA ILE A 173 29.60 1.55 -10.81
C ILE A 173 30.10 0.16 -10.42
N ALA A 174 29.28 -0.58 -9.68
CA ALA A 174 29.41 -2.03 -9.56
C ALA A 174 28.13 -2.70 -10.05
N HIS A 175 28.32 -3.70 -10.90
CA HIS A 175 27.28 -4.66 -11.27
C HIS A 175 27.33 -5.80 -10.25
N VAL A 176 26.28 -5.98 -9.47
CA VAL A 176 26.26 -6.92 -8.34
C VAL A 176 25.25 -8.03 -8.56
N GLU A 177 25.69 -9.26 -8.31
CA GLU A 177 24.89 -10.49 -8.43
C GLU A 177 25.18 -11.38 -7.22
N GLY A 178 24.14 -11.92 -6.58
CA GLY A 178 24.29 -12.86 -5.46
C GLY A 178 24.87 -12.26 -4.16
N ILE A 179 25.02 -10.93 -4.08
CA ILE A 179 25.56 -10.23 -2.90
C ILE A 179 24.42 -9.78 -1.99
N SER A 180 24.51 -10.07 -0.69
CA SER A 180 23.48 -9.65 0.28
C SER A 180 23.51 -8.13 0.51
N ARG A 181 22.36 -7.54 0.88
CA ARG A 181 22.31 -6.12 1.27
C ARG A 181 23.26 -5.77 2.42
N THR A 182 23.50 -6.72 3.34
CA THR A 182 24.44 -6.58 4.46
C THR A 182 25.88 -6.49 3.96
N ASP A 183 26.25 -7.31 2.99
CA ASP A 183 27.58 -7.25 2.37
C ASP A 183 27.79 -5.96 1.58
N LEU A 184 26.75 -5.51 0.85
CA LEU A 184 26.79 -4.21 0.16
C LEU A 184 26.97 -3.03 1.13
N GLN A 185 26.43 -3.12 2.34
CA GLN A 185 26.59 -2.09 3.37
C GLN A 185 27.98 -2.13 4.02
N ASN A 186 28.46 -3.33 4.38
CA ASN A 186 29.66 -3.50 5.20
C ASN A 186 30.96 -3.41 4.40
N GLN A 187 30.96 -3.76 3.12
CA GLN A 187 32.17 -3.74 2.32
C GLN A 187 32.42 -2.34 1.73
N LYS A 188 33.59 -1.77 2.07
CA LYS A 188 33.99 -0.42 1.64
C LYS A 188 33.93 -0.22 0.12
N ILE A 189 34.22 -1.29 -0.65
CA ILE A 189 34.17 -1.27 -2.11
C ILE A 189 32.80 -0.87 -2.63
N TYR A 190 31.69 -1.29 -2.01
CA TYR A 190 30.34 -0.94 -2.44
C TYR A 190 29.82 0.33 -1.79
N SER A 191 30.11 0.53 -0.50
CA SER A 191 29.62 1.69 0.25
C SER A 191 29.99 3.04 -0.39
N ASN A 192 31.15 3.13 -1.07
CA ASN A 192 31.64 4.37 -1.67
C ASN A 192 31.25 4.57 -3.13
N LEU A 193 30.65 3.58 -3.79
CA LEU A 193 30.29 3.70 -5.21
C LEU A 193 29.12 4.66 -5.40
N LEU A 194 29.21 5.45 -6.47
CA LEU A 194 28.11 6.28 -6.93
C LEU A 194 26.88 5.42 -7.27
N LEU A 195 27.06 4.31 -7.97
CA LEU A 195 25.98 3.46 -8.43
C LEU A 195 26.20 1.98 -8.08
N ILE A 196 25.23 1.39 -7.40
CA ILE A 196 25.09 -0.07 -7.30
C ILE A 196 24.02 -0.48 -8.32
N ASN A 197 24.42 -1.35 -9.25
CA ASN A 197 23.54 -1.86 -10.28
C ASN A 197 23.23 -3.34 -10.03
N ARG A 198 21.97 -3.64 -9.68
CA ARG A 198 21.44 -4.98 -9.41
C ARG A 198 21.03 -5.75 -10.67
N THR A 199 21.10 -5.15 -11.86
CA THR A 199 20.64 -5.79 -13.11
C THR A 199 21.49 -6.96 -13.57
N ALA A 200 22.63 -7.23 -12.93
CA ALA A 200 23.45 -8.41 -13.22
C ALA A 200 22.82 -9.70 -12.70
N SER A 201 22.01 -9.64 -11.64
CA SER A 201 21.34 -10.82 -11.13
C SER A 201 20.20 -11.25 -12.06
N PRO A 202 20.12 -12.53 -12.47
CA PRO A 202 19.00 -13.09 -13.24
C PRO A 202 17.76 -13.37 -12.37
N LEU A 203 17.79 -13.06 -11.07
CA LEU A 203 16.67 -13.31 -10.16
C LEU A 203 15.65 -12.16 -10.19
N SER A 204 14.39 -12.48 -9.88
CA SER A 204 13.38 -11.45 -9.64
C SER A 204 13.73 -10.66 -8.38
N TRP A 205 13.28 -9.40 -8.31
CA TRP A 205 13.63 -8.51 -7.20
C TRP A 205 13.18 -9.13 -5.88
N PHE A 206 11.98 -9.70 -5.85
CA PHE A 206 11.47 -10.37 -4.65
C PHE A 206 12.30 -11.59 -4.21
N MET A 207 12.97 -12.30 -5.13
CA MET A 207 13.80 -13.48 -4.80
C MET A 207 15.14 -13.08 -4.19
N GLU A 208 15.68 -11.92 -4.56
CA GLU A 208 16.89 -11.35 -3.94
C GLU A 208 16.62 -10.93 -2.49
N CYS A 209 15.40 -10.52 -2.19
CA CYS A 209 14.94 -10.25 -0.82
C CYS A 209 14.61 -11.54 -0.02
N LYS A 210 15.56 -12.48 0.06
CA LYS A 210 15.41 -13.78 0.75
C LYS A 210 14.98 -13.69 2.22
N ASP A 211 15.18 -12.55 2.88
CA ASP A 211 14.83 -12.36 4.29
C ASP A 211 13.35 -12.04 4.55
N ARG A 212 12.51 -11.89 3.53
CA ARG A 212 11.10 -11.47 3.70
C ARG A 212 10.21 -12.42 4.50
N ASN A 213 10.58 -13.69 4.62
CA ASN A 213 9.86 -14.62 5.49
C ASN A 213 10.08 -14.31 6.97
N ASN A 214 11.18 -13.61 7.30
CA ASN A 214 11.40 -13.05 8.62
C ASN A 214 10.74 -11.67 8.71
N ARG A 215 9.52 -11.62 9.24
CA ARG A 215 8.74 -10.37 9.41
C ARG A 215 9.49 -9.30 10.20
N SER A 216 10.46 -9.66 11.05
CA SER A 216 11.27 -8.69 11.79
C SER A 216 12.32 -7.98 10.94
N SER A 217 12.54 -8.41 9.70
CA SER A 217 13.54 -7.83 8.78
C SER A 217 12.94 -6.82 7.77
N ILE A 218 11.61 -6.64 7.83
CA ILE A 218 10.83 -5.71 7.00
C ILE A 218 11.05 -4.30 7.52
N MET A 219 11.48 -3.38 6.64
CA MET A 219 11.71 -1.98 6.99
C MET A 219 10.55 -1.07 6.59
N LEU A 220 9.85 -1.43 5.51
CA LEU A 220 8.68 -0.69 5.03
C LEU A 220 7.42 -1.51 5.27
N PRO A 221 6.37 -0.96 5.92
CA PRO A 221 5.14 -1.70 6.14
C PRO A 221 4.48 -2.09 4.81
N TYR A 222 3.68 -3.16 4.82
CA TYR A 222 2.92 -3.58 3.63
C TYR A 222 1.99 -2.47 3.10
N SER A 223 1.58 -1.54 3.96
CA SER A 223 0.77 -0.37 3.63
C SER A 223 1.55 0.79 3.00
N PHE A 224 2.89 0.75 2.97
CA PHE A 224 3.72 1.85 2.47
C PHE A 224 3.33 2.26 1.04
N LEU A 225 3.54 1.40 0.05
CA LEU A 225 3.20 1.71 -1.35
C LEU A 225 1.71 2.06 -1.55
N PRO A 226 0.75 1.32 -0.96
CA PRO A 226 -0.66 1.72 -0.99
C PRO A 226 -0.92 3.15 -0.48
N SER A 227 -0.17 3.62 0.52
CA SER A 227 -0.30 4.99 1.07
C SER A 227 0.43 6.06 0.25
N MET A 228 1.29 5.68 -0.69
CA MET A 228 2.07 6.58 -1.54
C MET A 228 1.41 6.88 -2.89
N ALA A 229 0.11 6.60 -3.07
CA ALA A 229 -0.56 6.83 -4.36
C ALA A 229 -0.53 8.30 -4.79
N ALA A 230 -0.54 8.58 -6.10
CA ALA A 230 -0.50 9.93 -6.65
C ALA A 230 -1.57 10.86 -6.03
N LYS A 231 -1.21 12.14 -5.81
CA LYS A 231 -2.09 13.12 -5.14
C LYS A 231 -3.50 13.17 -5.74
N LYS A 232 -3.62 13.14 -7.07
CA LYS A 232 -4.92 13.15 -7.77
C LYS A 232 -5.84 11.99 -7.35
N LEU A 233 -5.26 10.81 -7.12
CA LEU A 233 -6.00 9.60 -6.71
C LEU A 233 -6.45 9.71 -5.25
N ARG A 234 -5.57 10.21 -4.37
CA ARG A 234 -5.92 10.46 -2.96
C ARG A 234 -7.02 11.51 -2.84
N ASP A 235 -6.90 12.63 -3.55
CA ASP A 235 -7.88 13.72 -3.53
C ASP A 235 -9.27 13.24 -4.00
N ALA A 236 -9.31 12.40 -5.04
CA ALA A 236 -10.57 11.81 -5.51
C ALA A 236 -11.18 10.85 -4.49
N ALA A 237 -10.36 10.00 -3.86
CA ALA A 237 -10.81 9.13 -2.79
C ALA A 237 -11.39 9.94 -1.62
N GLU A 238 -10.73 11.00 -1.17
CA GLU A 238 -11.25 11.87 -0.09
C GLU A 238 -12.60 12.49 -0.44
N LYS A 239 -12.76 12.98 -1.68
CA LYS A 239 -14.06 13.49 -2.15
C LYS A 239 -15.13 12.40 -2.11
N ILE A 240 -14.84 11.20 -2.60
CA ILE A 240 -15.81 10.09 -2.59
C ILE A 240 -16.18 9.69 -1.15
N LYS A 241 -15.19 9.60 -0.24
CA LYS A 241 -15.45 9.34 1.18
C LYS A 241 -16.35 10.40 1.81
N ALA A 242 -16.14 11.68 1.49
CA ALA A 242 -17.01 12.76 1.95
C ALA A 242 -18.46 12.61 1.45
N HIS A 243 -18.66 12.13 0.22
CA HIS A 243 -20.01 11.83 -0.29
C HIS A 243 -20.62 10.58 0.36
N LEU A 244 -19.81 9.58 0.70
CA LEU A 244 -20.25 8.36 1.37
C LEU A 244 -20.67 8.61 2.83
N GLY A 245 -20.01 9.55 3.53
CA GLY A 245 -20.28 9.86 4.93
C GLY A 245 -19.77 8.77 5.87
N ASP A 246 -20.64 8.25 6.75
CA ASP A 246 -20.34 7.05 7.56
C ASP A 246 -20.79 5.79 6.81
N TYR A 247 -19.83 4.93 6.45
CA TYR A 247 -20.05 3.75 5.61
C TYR A 247 -19.15 2.58 6.03
N ASP A 248 -19.53 1.39 5.57
CA ASP A 248 -18.72 0.18 5.63
C ASP A 248 -18.33 -0.24 4.21
N ALA A 249 -17.29 -1.07 4.08
CA ALA A 249 -16.82 -1.52 2.79
C ALA A 249 -16.58 -3.02 2.76
N ILE A 250 -16.87 -3.63 1.61
CA ILE A 250 -16.47 -5.00 1.28
C ILE A 250 -15.60 -5.01 0.02
N HIS A 251 -14.56 -5.84 0.03
CA HIS A 251 -13.81 -6.22 -1.15
C HIS A 251 -14.19 -7.63 -1.59
N VAL A 252 -14.63 -7.80 -2.83
CA VAL A 252 -15.06 -9.10 -3.38
C VAL A 252 -14.22 -9.49 -4.59
N ARG A 253 -13.33 -10.46 -4.41
CA ARG A 253 -12.42 -10.98 -5.43
C ARG A 253 -12.89 -12.34 -5.94
N ARG A 254 -13.64 -12.33 -7.03
CA ARG A 254 -14.22 -13.51 -7.69
C ARG A 254 -13.50 -13.87 -8.98
N GLY A 255 -13.59 -13.03 -10.01
CA GLY A 255 -13.23 -13.33 -11.41
C GLY A 255 -12.08 -14.32 -11.66
N ASP A 256 -10.82 -13.91 -11.46
CA ASP A 256 -9.63 -14.76 -11.66
C ASP A 256 -9.41 -15.84 -10.58
N LYS A 257 -10.15 -15.79 -9.47
CA LYS A 257 -10.03 -16.69 -8.34
C LYS A 257 -11.01 -17.86 -8.38
N ILE A 258 -12.18 -17.68 -9.00
CA ILE A 258 -13.12 -18.76 -9.32
C ILE A 258 -12.59 -19.49 -10.57
N LYS A 259 -11.60 -20.36 -10.34
CA LYS A 259 -11.03 -21.24 -11.37
C LYS A 259 -11.34 -22.68 -11.03
N THR A 260 -12.02 -23.35 -11.94
CA THR A 260 -12.29 -24.79 -11.83
C THR A 260 -11.55 -25.57 -12.91
N ARG A 261 -11.24 -26.83 -12.60
CA ARG A 261 -10.75 -27.82 -13.58
C ARG A 261 -11.38 -29.17 -13.31
N LYS A 262 -11.58 -29.98 -14.34
CA LYS A 262 -11.98 -31.38 -14.17
C LYS A 262 -10.78 -32.25 -13.81
N ASP A 263 -10.96 -33.15 -12.85
CA ASP A 263 -9.98 -34.20 -12.58
C ASP A 263 -10.14 -35.39 -13.56
N ARG A 264 -9.33 -36.44 -13.38
CA ARG A 264 -9.36 -37.66 -14.21
C ARG A 264 -10.70 -38.40 -14.20
N PHE A 265 -11.60 -38.08 -13.27
CA PHE A 265 -12.94 -38.67 -13.14
C PHE A 265 -14.03 -37.69 -13.59
N GLY A 266 -13.68 -36.54 -14.16
CA GLY A 266 -14.62 -35.52 -14.63
C GLY A 266 -15.20 -34.62 -13.53
N VAL A 267 -14.73 -34.75 -12.29
CA VAL A 267 -15.20 -33.98 -11.14
C VAL A 267 -14.54 -32.61 -11.13
N ASP A 268 -15.35 -31.56 -10.97
CA ASP A 268 -14.83 -30.19 -10.88
C ASP A 268 -14.04 -30.00 -9.59
N ARG A 269 -12.89 -29.32 -9.71
CA ARG A 269 -12.00 -28.98 -8.60
C ARG A 269 -11.70 -27.49 -8.61
N SER A 270 -11.60 -26.88 -7.43
CA SER A 270 -11.21 -25.48 -7.22
C SER A 270 -10.00 -25.39 -6.28
N LEU A 271 -9.22 -24.32 -6.42
CA LEU A 271 -8.16 -23.94 -5.46
C LEU A 271 -8.70 -23.18 -4.24
N HIS A 272 -9.93 -22.68 -4.34
CA HIS A 272 -10.68 -22.00 -3.30
C HIS A 272 -12.09 -22.61 -3.28
N PRO A 273 -12.28 -23.74 -2.56
CA PRO A 273 -13.51 -24.53 -2.66
C PRO A 273 -14.75 -23.79 -2.17
N HIS A 274 -14.63 -22.85 -1.23
CA HIS A 274 -15.78 -22.14 -0.66
C HIS A 274 -16.03 -20.76 -1.30
N LEU A 275 -15.05 -20.23 -2.03
CA LEU A 275 -15.09 -18.86 -2.55
C LEU A 275 -16.36 -18.51 -3.34
N ASP A 276 -16.81 -19.35 -4.26
CA ASP A 276 -18.00 -19.04 -5.07
C ASP A 276 -19.24 -18.89 -4.18
N ARG A 277 -19.47 -19.86 -3.29
CA ARG A 277 -20.56 -19.85 -2.32
C ARG A 277 -20.49 -18.63 -1.41
N ASP A 278 -19.37 -18.46 -0.71
CA ASP A 278 -19.21 -17.45 0.34
C ASP A 278 -19.34 -16.01 -0.17
N THR A 279 -19.08 -15.80 -1.46
CA THR A 279 -19.15 -14.48 -2.09
C THR A 279 -20.39 -14.26 -2.95
N ARG A 280 -21.37 -15.16 -2.92
CA ARG A 280 -22.73 -14.88 -3.44
C ARG A 280 -23.48 -13.93 -2.52
N ALA A 281 -24.37 -13.12 -3.08
CA ALA A 281 -25.01 -12.02 -2.37
C ALA A 281 -25.79 -12.49 -1.13
N GLU A 282 -26.48 -13.62 -1.20
CA GLU A 282 -27.22 -14.24 -0.10
C GLU A 282 -26.31 -14.68 1.06
N PHE A 283 -25.15 -15.27 0.76
CA PHE A 283 -24.17 -15.67 1.76
C PHE A 283 -23.43 -14.46 2.36
N ILE A 284 -23.09 -13.47 1.52
CA ILE A 284 -22.53 -12.20 1.99
C ILE A 284 -23.50 -11.53 2.97
N LEU A 285 -24.79 -11.46 2.62
CA LEU A 285 -25.82 -10.83 3.45
C LEU A 285 -25.86 -11.44 4.86
N CYS A 286 -25.83 -12.78 4.95
CA CYS A 286 -25.72 -13.50 6.21
C CYS A 286 -24.41 -13.20 6.94
N ARG A 287 -23.26 -13.37 6.27
CA ARG A 287 -21.93 -13.26 6.85
C ARG A 287 -21.70 -11.87 7.46
N ILE A 288 -21.99 -10.81 6.70
CA ILE A 288 -21.66 -9.44 7.12
C ILE A 288 -22.67 -8.86 8.12
N SER A 289 -23.86 -9.44 8.26
CA SER A 289 -24.88 -8.95 9.20
C SER A 289 -24.45 -8.99 10.67
N LYS A 290 -23.44 -9.79 10.99
CA LYS A 290 -22.80 -9.87 12.31
C LYS A 290 -21.96 -8.63 12.64
N TRP A 291 -21.55 -7.88 11.62
CA TRP A 291 -20.59 -6.77 11.74
C TRP A 291 -21.18 -5.44 11.27
N VAL A 292 -22.06 -5.48 10.26
CA VAL A 292 -22.64 -4.29 9.64
C VAL A 292 -24.13 -4.22 9.96
N PRO A 293 -24.57 -3.23 10.76
CA PRO A 293 -25.99 -2.98 11.02
C PRO A 293 -26.82 -2.72 9.75
N ARG A 294 -28.11 -3.08 9.80
CA ARG A 294 -29.07 -2.79 8.72
C ARG A 294 -29.19 -1.28 8.46
N GLY A 295 -29.45 -0.91 7.21
CA GLY A 295 -29.67 0.47 6.76
C GLY A 295 -28.39 1.26 6.49
N ARG A 296 -27.22 0.71 6.79
CA ARG A 296 -25.91 1.35 6.56
C ARG A 296 -25.53 1.38 5.08
N THR A 297 -24.69 2.35 4.72
CA THR A 297 -24.07 2.43 3.40
C THR A 297 -22.95 1.39 3.29
N LEU A 298 -23.01 0.56 2.25
CA LEU A 298 -22.03 -0.48 1.96
C LEU A 298 -21.36 -0.20 0.62
N PHE A 299 -20.11 0.23 0.66
CA PHE A 299 -19.28 0.38 -0.53
C PHE A 299 -18.74 -0.98 -0.98
N ILE A 300 -18.91 -1.32 -2.26
CA ILE A 300 -18.52 -2.62 -2.81
C ILE A 300 -17.44 -2.42 -3.89
N ALA A 301 -16.21 -2.83 -3.57
CA ALA A 301 -15.13 -2.96 -4.55
C ALA A 301 -15.05 -4.41 -5.03
N SER A 302 -15.21 -4.66 -6.32
CA SER A 302 -15.30 -6.02 -6.85
C SER A 302 -14.83 -6.15 -8.29
N ASN A 303 -14.24 -7.31 -8.61
CA ASN A 303 -13.94 -7.69 -9.99
C ASN A 303 -15.02 -8.60 -10.63
N GLU A 304 -16.17 -8.79 -9.97
CA GLU A 304 -17.33 -9.46 -10.54
C GLU A 304 -17.80 -8.75 -11.81
N ARG A 305 -18.21 -9.52 -12.81
CA ARG A 305 -18.57 -9.00 -14.14
C ARG A 305 -20.06 -9.00 -14.38
N THR A 306 -20.80 -9.85 -13.67
CA THR A 306 -22.24 -9.99 -13.80
C THR A 306 -22.93 -8.71 -13.30
N PRO A 307 -23.63 -7.96 -14.17
CA PRO A 307 -24.38 -6.78 -13.73
C PRO A 307 -25.41 -7.13 -12.68
N GLY A 308 -25.56 -6.29 -11.66
CA GLY A 308 -26.54 -6.50 -10.60
C GLY A 308 -26.26 -7.69 -9.67
N PHE A 309 -25.09 -8.34 -9.75
CA PHE A 309 -24.75 -9.51 -8.93
C PHE A 309 -24.96 -9.28 -7.42
N PHE A 310 -24.64 -8.08 -6.94
CA PHE A 310 -24.78 -7.70 -5.52
C PHE A 310 -26.12 -7.03 -5.19
N SER A 311 -27.05 -6.93 -6.15
CA SER A 311 -28.36 -6.29 -5.91
C SER A 311 -29.16 -6.89 -4.75
N PRO A 312 -29.10 -8.20 -4.40
CA PRO A 312 -29.81 -8.72 -3.24
C PRO A 312 -29.38 -8.09 -1.90
N LEU A 313 -28.15 -7.54 -1.81
CA LEU A 313 -27.69 -6.84 -0.61
C LEU A 313 -28.51 -5.57 -0.31
N SER A 314 -29.21 -5.02 -1.32
CA SER A 314 -30.07 -3.84 -1.17
C SER A 314 -31.26 -4.06 -0.23
N ALA A 315 -31.62 -5.33 0.05
CA ALA A 315 -32.65 -5.67 1.03
C ALA A 315 -32.26 -5.25 2.46
N ARG A 316 -30.97 -5.01 2.74
CA ARG A 316 -30.47 -4.60 4.06
C ARG A 316 -29.57 -3.38 4.06
N TYR A 317 -28.91 -3.04 2.96
CA TYR A 317 -27.88 -2.00 2.90
C TYR A 317 -28.11 -1.02 1.75
N LYS A 318 -27.62 0.21 1.91
CA LYS A 318 -27.56 1.19 0.82
C LYS A 318 -26.28 0.93 0.03
N LEU A 319 -26.40 0.42 -1.18
CA LEU A 319 -25.23 -0.02 -1.95
C LEU A 319 -24.55 1.17 -2.64
N ALA A 320 -23.23 1.23 -2.56
CA ALA A 320 -22.41 2.21 -3.25
C ALA A 320 -21.29 1.51 -4.03
N TYR A 321 -20.99 2.02 -5.22
CA TYR A 321 -19.97 1.51 -6.13
C TYR A 321 -19.15 2.66 -6.69
N SER A 322 -17.92 2.37 -7.15
CA SER A 322 -17.08 3.35 -7.84
C SER A 322 -17.80 4.02 -9.02
N SER A 323 -18.63 3.27 -9.76
CA SER A 323 -19.41 3.79 -10.88
C SER A 323 -20.45 4.86 -10.49
N ASN A 324 -20.83 4.99 -9.21
CA ASN A 324 -21.69 6.08 -8.76
C ASN A 324 -20.96 7.44 -8.71
N TYR A 325 -19.63 7.45 -8.86
CA TYR A 325 -18.77 8.63 -8.76
C TYR A 325 -17.97 8.88 -10.04
N SER A 326 -18.51 8.50 -11.21
CA SER A 326 -17.83 8.62 -12.50
C SER A 326 -17.37 10.06 -12.80
N SER A 327 -18.14 11.08 -12.42
CA SER A 327 -17.74 12.49 -12.59
C SER A 327 -16.45 12.87 -11.86
N LEU A 328 -16.08 12.17 -10.78
CA LEU A 328 -14.84 12.35 -10.04
C LEU A 328 -13.71 11.44 -10.57
N LEU A 329 -14.05 10.28 -11.14
CA LEU A 329 -13.11 9.24 -11.53
C LEU A 329 -12.69 9.35 -13.00
N ASP A 330 -13.65 9.50 -13.92
CA ASP A 330 -13.41 9.52 -15.37
C ASP A 330 -12.33 10.53 -15.80
N PRO A 331 -12.20 11.73 -15.18
CA PRO A 331 -11.14 12.68 -15.56
C PRO A 331 -9.71 12.26 -15.15
N ILE A 332 -9.55 11.28 -14.26
CA ILE A 332 -8.24 10.94 -13.66
C ILE A 332 -7.85 9.47 -13.80
N ILE A 333 -8.81 8.59 -14.08
CA ILE A 333 -8.62 7.15 -14.22
C ILE A 333 -8.44 6.81 -15.70
N GLU A 334 -7.22 6.42 -16.04
CA GLU A 334 -6.80 5.98 -17.37
C GLU A 334 -6.71 4.44 -17.45
N ASN A 335 -6.59 3.76 -16.30
CA ASN A 335 -6.44 2.31 -16.24
C ASN A 335 -6.94 1.72 -14.90
N ASN A 336 -7.09 0.39 -14.87
CA ASN A 336 -7.62 -0.32 -13.70
C ASN A 336 -6.70 -0.28 -12.47
N TYR A 337 -5.39 0.01 -12.60
CA TYR A 337 -4.53 0.15 -11.42
C TYR A 337 -4.84 1.45 -10.68
N GLN A 338 -5.05 2.55 -11.40
CA GLN A 338 -5.47 3.82 -10.79
C GLN A 338 -6.84 3.68 -10.11
N LEU A 339 -7.80 3.01 -10.76
CA LEU A 339 -9.11 2.76 -10.14
C LEU A 339 -8.96 1.96 -8.84
N PHE A 340 -8.17 0.88 -8.90
CA PHE A 340 -7.92 0.04 -7.74
C PHE A 340 -7.18 0.77 -6.61
N MET A 341 -6.29 1.73 -6.92
CA MET A 341 -5.68 2.59 -5.91
C MET A 341 -6.71 3.48 -5.23
N VAL A 342 -7.61 4.11 -5.98
CA VAL A 342 -8.70 4.92 -5.39
C VAL A 342 -9.62 4.07 -4.53
N GLU A 343 -10.05 2.90 -5.01
CA GLU A 343 -10.88 1.97 -4.25
C GLU A 343 -10.22 1.53 -2.95
N ARG A 344 -8.90 1.30 -2.94
CA ARG A 344 -8.16 1.02 -1.70
C ARG A 344 -8.30 2.13 -0.68
N PHE A 345 -8.16 3.41 -1.06
CA PHE A 345 -8.35 4.52 -0.12
C PHE A 345 -9.78 4.63 0.38
N ILE A 346 -10.77 4.40 -0.48
CA ILE A 346 -12.18 4.37 -0.06
C ILE A 346 -12.39 3.24 0.95
N MET A 347 -11.88 2.04 0.70
CA MET A 347 -12.01 0.92 1.64
C MET A 347 -11.27 1.17 2.96
N MET A 348 -10.08 1.78 2.93
CA MET A 348 -9.30 2.12 4.14
C MET A 348 -9.96 3.19 5.00
N GLY A 349 -10.84 4.03 4.43
CA GLY A 349 -11.61 5.02 5.18
C GLY A 349 -12.91 4.49 5.78
N ALA A 350 -13.30 3.25 5.51
CA ALA A 350 -14.54 2.66 5.99
C ALA A 350 -14.49 2.37 7.49
N LYS A 351 -15.64 2.46 8.16
CA LYS A 351 -15.77 2.10 9.59
C LYS A 351 -15.46 0.62 9.81
N THR A 352 -16.03 -0.24 8.97
CA THR A 352 -15.74 -1.67 8.92
C THR A 352 -15.30 -2.01 7.51
N PHE A 353 -14.14 -2.67 7.40
CA PHE A 353 -13.65 -3.17 6.11
C PHE A 353 -13.57 -4.70 6.15
N ILE A 354 -14.30 -5.36 5.24
CA ILE A 354 -14.39 -6.81 5.14
C ILE A 354 -13.76 -7.26 3.82
N ARG A 355 -12.73 -8.09 3.91
CA ARG A 355 -11.98 -8.59 2.76
C ARG A 355 -12.63 -9.84 2.19
N THR A 356 -12.26 -10.22 0.98
CA THR A 356 -12.63 -11.52 0.44
C THR A 356 -12.00 -12.63 1.27
N PHE A 357 -10.66 -12.62 1.35
CA PHE A 357 -9.86 -13.59 2.08
C PHE A 357 -9.27 -12.94 3.33
N LYS A 358 -9.04 -13.74 4.36
CA LYS A 358 -8.30 -13.33 5.56
C LYS A 358 -6.81 -13.14 5.20
N GLU A 359 -6.21 -12.01 5.56
CA GLU A 359 -4.77 -11.77 5.38
C GLU A 359 -4.01 -11.82 6.71
N ASP A 360 -4.61 -11.22 7.75
CA ASP A 360 -4.13 -11.25 9.13
C ASP A 360 -5.21 -11.76 10.09
N ASP A 361 -4.80 -12.18 11.30
CA ASP A 361 -5.71 -12.82 12.26
C ASP A 361 -6.88 -11.95 12.72
N THR A 362 -6.72 -10.63 12.63
CA THR A 362 -7.70 -9.62 12.99
C THR A 362 -8.60 -9.18 11.84
N ASP A 363 -8.33 -9.61 10.60
CA ASP A 363 -9.14 -9.24 9.44
C ASP A 363 -10.53 -9.88 9.50
N LEU A 364 -11.55 -9.12 9.10
CA LEU A 364 -12.86 -9.65 8.74
C LEU A 364 -12.82 -10.17 7.31
N SER A 365 -13.32 -11.40 7.08
CA SER A 365 -13.34 -12.02 5.76
C SER A 365 -14.70 -12.60 5.39
N LEU A 366 -14.99 -12.56 4.08
CA LEU A 366 -16.16 -13.18 3.48
C LEU A 366 -16.03 -14.70 3.42
N THR A 367 -14.83 -15.19 3.08
CA THR A 367 -14.53 -16.63 3.05
C THR A 367 -13.51 -17.01 4.12
N ASP A 368 -13.62 -18.26 4.57
CA ASP A 368 -12.64 -18.91 5.45
C ASP A 368 -11.50 -19.58 4.66
N ASP A 369 -11.58 -19.57 3.31
CA ASP A 369 -10.49 -20.03 2.45
C ASP A 369 -9.23 -19.15 2.62
N PRO A 370 -8.02 -19.76 2.63
CA PRO A 370 -6.79 -19.00 2.69
C PRO A 370 -6.54 -18.23 1.39
N LYS A 371 -6.04 -16.98 1.50
CA LYS A 371 -5.67 -16.14 0.34
C LYS A 371 -4.63 -16.80 -0.57
N LYS A 372 -3.62 -17.42 0.05
CA LYS A 372 -2.61 -18.25 -0.63
C LYS A 372 -3.03 -19.71 -0.47
N ASN A 373 -3.44 -20.34 -1.57
CA ASN A 373 -3.76 -21.76 -1.55
C ASN A 373 -2.49 -22.62 -1.56
N THR A 374 -2.60 -23.82 -1.02
CA THR A 374 -1.54 -24.85 -0.99
C THR A 374 -1.29 -25.51 -2.35
N LYS A 375 -1.90 -25.00 -3.44
CA LYS A 375 -2.00 -25.62 -4.76
C LYS A 375 -2.73 -26.96 -4.77
N ILE A 376 -3.42 -27.30 -3.68
CA ILE A 376 -4.27 -28.49 -3.56
C ILE A 376 -5.64 -28.17 -4.16
N TRP A 377 -6.07 -28.99 -5.11
CA TRP A 377 -7.35 -28.85 -5.81
C TRP A 377 -8.43 -29.67 -5.12
N GLN A 378 -9.49 -29.01 -4.65
CA GLN A 378 -10.53 -29.60 -3.79
C GLN A 378 -11.90 -29.53 -4.47
N ILE A 379 -12.87 -30.30 -3.97
CA ILE A 379 -14.25 -30.24 -4.49
C ILE A 379 -14.87 -28.89 -4.09
N PRO A 380 -15.44 -28.12 -5.04
CA PRO A 380 -16.15 -26.89 -4.70
C PRO A 380 -17.37 -27.16 -3.82
N VAL A 381 -17.61 -26.26 -2.87
CA VAL A 381 -18.76 -26.31 -1.97
C VAL A 381 -19.73 -25.21 -2.37
N TYR A 382 -20.98 -25.59 -2.69
CA TYR A 382 -22.01 -24.67 -3.18
C TYR A 382 -23.16 -24.46 -2.18
N SER A 383 -23.34 -25.38 -1.22
CA SER A 383 -24.41 -25.32 -0.22
C SER A 383 -23.89 -24.87 1.14
N TRP A 384 -24.82 -24.38 1.96
CA TRP A 384 -24.62 -24.21 3.39
C TRP A 384 -24.62 -25.61 4.03
N GLU A 385 -23.49 -26.05 4.60
CA GLU A 385 -23.53 -27.22 5.46
C GLU A 385 -24.20 -26.80 6.78
N GLY A 386 -25.37 -27.36 7.09
CA GLY A 386 -26.03 -27.15 8.38
C GLY A 386 -27.46 -26.60 8.39
N GLY A 387 -28.24 -26.68 7.30
CA GLY A 387 -29.72 -26.67 7.37
C GLY A 387 -30.45 -25.44 7.93
N GLU A 388 -29.77 -24.45 8.48
CA GLU A 388 -30.36 -23.21 8.99
C GLU A 388 -30.30 -22.11 7.93
N GLY A 389 -30.91 -22.37 6.78
CA GLY A 389 -31.27 -21.34 5.79
C GLY A 389 -32.49 -20.50 6.21
N GLY A 390 -32.86 -20.54 7.50
CA GLY A 390 -33.99 -19.82 8.05
C GLY A 390 -33.57 -18.44 8.52
N ASN A 391 -33.80 -17.44 7.68
CA ASN A 391 -33.73 -16.01 8.01
C ASN A 391 -32.38 -15.48 8.53
N CYS A 392 -31.46 -15.31 7.59
CA CYS A 392 -30.87 -13.97 7.45
C CYS A 392 -31.97 -13.08 6.81
#